data_AF-A0A836QPZ2-F1
#
_entry.id   AF-A0A836QPZ2-F1
#
_cell.length_a   1.000
_cell.length_b   1.000
_cell.length_c   1.000
_cell.angle_alpha   90.00
_cell.angle_beta   90.00
_cell.angle_gamma   90.00
#
_symmetry.space_group_name_H-M   'P 1'
#
loop_
_entity.id
_entity.type
_entity.pdbx_description
1 polymer ?
#
loop_
_entity_poly.entity_id
_entity_poly.type
_entity_poly.pdbx_seq_one_letter_code
_entity_poly.pdbx_strand_id
1 'polypeptide(L)'
;MAGSMTRVGILVNPSAARDIRRLVARASSMSVTDRCAMIHRMLVGMGTMGVDQVLMMFDRAGIGGSIASECKDAVKRGDDLRLPEIRFLEMPVDGVPEDTLKAVRQMRESGVQTIVVLGGDGTHRLVAHECGSIPLVCVSTGTNNA
;
A
#
# COMPACT_ATOMS: atom_id res chain seq x y z
N MET A 1 29.39 -0.78 11.57
CA MET A 1 28.32 -1.61 10.98
C MET A 1 27.44 -0.69 10.16
N ALA A 2 27.32 -0.91 8.85
CA ALA A 2 26.35 -0.16 8.06
C ALA A 2 24.96 -0.48 8.64
N GLY A 3 24.19 0.54 9.03
CA GLY A 3 22.84 0.34 9.55
C GLY A 3 22.02 -0.41 8.51
N SER A 4 21.39 -1.52 8.91
CA SER A 4 20.48 -2.25 8.04
C SER A 4 19.33 -1.33 7.63
N MET A 5 19.13 -1.13 6.33
CA MET A 5 18.03 -0.32 5.79
C MET A 5 16.67 -0.95 6.19
N THR A 6 15.80 -0.16 6.80
CA THR A 6 14.44 -0.57 7.19
C THR A 6 13.46 -0.30 6.06
N ARG A 7 12.84 -1.36 5.54
CA ARG A 7 11.95 -1.38 4.37
C ARG A 7 10.57 -1.92 4.74
N VAL A 8 9.54 -1.14 4.43
CA VAL A 8 8.14 -1.57 4.61
C VAL A 8 7.44 -1.68 3.27
N GLY A 9 6.68 -2.74 3.06
CA GLY A 9 5.79 -2.86 1.91
C GLY A 9 4.45 -2.23 2.22
N ILE A 10 3.88 -1.44 1.30
CA ILE A 10 2.47 -1.04 1.35
C ILE A 10 1.80 -1.58 0.09
N LEU A 11 0.86 -2.50 0.28
CA LEU A 11 0.03 -3.03 -0.79
C LEU A 11 -1.39 -2.46 -0.67
N VAL A 12 -1.89 -1.88 -1.75
CA VAL A 12 -3.24 -1.32 -1.82
C VAL A 12 -3.98 -1.98 -2.96
N ASN A 13 -5.14 -2.58 -2.69
CA ASN A 13 -6.03 -3.04 -3.74
C ASN A 13 -6.99 -1.90 -4.15
N PRO A 14 -6.80 -1.28 -5.33
CA PRO A 14 -7.66 -0.18 -5.79
C PRO A 14 -9.11 -0.62 -6.10
N SER A 15 -9.32 -1.92 -6.33
CA SER A 15 -10.63 -2.49 -6.68
C SER A 15 -11.48 -2.86 -5.46
N ALA A 16 -10.91 -2.78 -4.25
CA ALA A 16 -11.64 -3.04 -3.02
C ALA A 16 -12.84 -2.06 -2.89
N ALA A 17 -14.01 -2.61 -2.53
CA ALA A 17 -15.27 -1.86 -2.35
C ALA A 17 -15.91 -1.20 -3.59
N ARG A 18 -15.55 -1.62 -4.83
CA ARG A 18 -16.22 -1.15 -6.07
C ARG A 18 -17.32 -2.08 -6.59
N ASP A 19 -17.73 -3.09 -5.82
CA ASP A 19 -18.78 -4.06 -6.21
C ASP A 19 -20.16 -3.38 -6.28
N ILE A 20 -20.89 -3.61 -7.39
CA ILE A 20 -22.27 -3.16 -7.62
C ILE A 20 -23.24 -3.54 -6.50
N ARG A 21 -23.02 -4.67 -5.82
CA ARG A 21 -23.83 -5.09 -4.68
C ARG A 21 -23.81 -4.09 -3.53
N ARG A 22 -22.70 -3.36 -3.35
CA ARG A 22 -22.60 -2.30 -2.32
C ARG A 22 -23.36 -1.03 -2.73
N LEU A 23 -23.39 -0.72 -4.02
CA LEU A 23 -24.20 0.37 -4.57
C LEU A 23 -25.70 0.11 -4.34
N VAL A 24 -26.16 -1.11 -4.64
CA VAL A 24 -27.55 -1.51 -4.42
C VAL A 24 -27.91 -1.54 -2.92
N ALA A 25 -26.98 -1.99 -2.08
CA ALA A 25 -27.18 -2.03 -0.62
C ALA A 25 -26.99 -0.68 0.10
N ARG A 26 -26.67 0.41 -0.61
CA ARG A 26 -26.29 1.72 -0.03
C ARG A 26 -25.18 1.63 1.02
N ALA A 27 -24.28 0.65 0.87
CA ALA A 27 -23.15 0.49 1.78
C ALA A 27 -22.11 1.57 1.51
N SER A 28 -21.62 2.23 2.56
CA SER A 28 -20.51 3.18 2.44
C SER A 28 -19.27 2.50 1.84
N SER A 29 -18.63 3.20 0.91
CA SER A 29 -17.37 2.81 0.27
C SER A 29 -16.30 3.84 0.60
N MET A 30 -15.10 3.37 0.94
CA MET A 30 -13.98 4.28 1.12
C MET A 30 -13.56 4.86 -0.23
N SER A 31 -13.28 6.16 -0.28
CA SER A 31 -12.83 6.83 -1.51
C SER A 31 -11.33 6.62 -1.79
N VAL A 32 -10.85 7.02 -2.96
CA VAL A 32 -9.41 7.09 -3.26
C VAL A 32 -8.73 8.07 -2.30
N THR A 33 -9.35 9.24 -2.07
CA THR A 33 -8.84 10.27 -1.15
C THR A 33 -8.68 9.76 0.28
N ASP A 34 -9.64 8.99 0.79
CA ASP A 34 -9.56 8.41 2.14
C ASP A 34 -8.37 7.43 2.26
N ARG A 35 -8.13 6.62 1.22
CA ARG A 35 -6.98 5.71 1.15
C ARG A 35 -5.67 6.50 1.10
N CYS A 36 -5.59 7.54 0.28
CA CYS A 36 -4.41 8.40 0.22
C CYS A 36 -4.12 9.05 1.58
N ALA A 37 -5.13 9.63 2.23
CA ALA A 37 -4.98 10.23 3.55
C ALA A 37 -4.55 9.22 4.63
N MET A 38 -4.99 7.97 4.54
CA MET A 38 -4.56 6.89 5.42
C MET A 38 -3.08 6.52 5.19
N ILE A 39 -2.68 6.32 3.93
CA ILE A 39 -1.31 5.99 3.55
C ILE A 39 -0.36 7.13 3.92
N HIS A 40 -0.74 8.39 3.67
CA HIS A 40 0.06 9.55 4.06
C HIS A 40 0.32 9.59 5.58
N ARG A 41 -0.70 9.34 6.41
CA ARG A 41 -0.53 9.24 7.87
C ARG A 41 0.40 8.09 8.27
N MET A 42 0.31 6.95 7.59
CA MET A 42 1.24 5.83 7.79
C MET A 42 2.67 6.21 7.43
N LEU A 43 2.89 6.88 6.31
CA LEU A 43 4.21 7.34 5.85
C LEU A 43 4.86 8.31 6.84
N VAL A 44 4.10 9.28 7.35
CA VAL A 44 4.55 10.20 8.40
C VAL A 44 4.97 9.42 9.65
N GLY A 45 4.11 8.51 10.14
CA GLY A 45 4.43 7.68 11.31
C GLY A 45 5.69 6.82 11.09
N MET A 46 5.78 6.13 9.95
CA MET A 46 6.94 5.31 9.57
C MET A 46 8.24 6.13 9.55
N GLY A 47 8.20 7.32 8.97
CA GLY A 47 9.37 8.18 8.91
C GLY A 47 9.82 8.68 10.29
N THR A 48 8.88 8.97 11.21
CA THR A 48 9.21 9.27 12.62
C THR A 48 9.83 8.09 13.35
N MET A 49 9.47 6.86 12.97
CA MET A 49 10.02 5.62 13.53
C MET A 49 11.35 5.19 12.89
N GLY A 50 11.85 5.94 11.89
CA GLY A 50 13.12 5.64 11.22
C GLY A 50 13.03 4.58 10.13
N VAL A 51 11.84 4.36 9.53
CA VAL A 51 11.73 3.58 8.28
C VAL A 51 12.44 4.37 7.18
N ASP A 52 13.37 3.71 6.49
CA ASP A 52 14.16 4.35 5.45
C ASP A 52 13.41 4.37 4.11
N GLN A 53 12.65 3.31 3.83
CA GLN A 53 12.04 3.11 2.52
C GLN A 53 10.71 2.37 2.58
N VAL A 54 9.81 2.75 1.69
CA VAL A 54 8.53 2.10 1.48
C VAL A 54 8.43 1.63 0.03
N LEU A 55 8.11 0.34 -0.14
CA LEU A 55 7.85 -0.26 -1.45
C LEU A 55 6.35 -0.31 -1.71
N MET A 56 5.91 0.17 -2.87
CA MET A 56 4.50 0.20 -3.25
C MET A 56 4.29 -0.40 -4.64
N MET A 57 3.22 -1.15 -4.83
CA MET A 57 2.72 -1.46 -6.17
C MET A 57 2.02 -0.21 -6.73
N PHE A 58 2.22 0.09 -8.01
CA PHE A 58 1.44 1.13 -8.69
C PHE A 58 -0.03 0.67 -8.87
N ASP A 59 -0.94 1.60 -9.11
CA ASP A 59 -2.35 1.27 -9.27
C ASP A 59 -3.02 2.08 -10.38
N ARG A 60 -4.11 1.53 -10.93
CA ARG A 60 -4.90 2.16 -11.99
C ARG A 60 -5.92 3.18 -11.49
N ALA A 61 -6.14 3.27 -10.17
CA ALA A 61 -7.07 4.24 -9.57
C ALA A 61 -6.39 5.56 -9.18
N GLY A 62 -5.07 5.66 -9.32
CA GLY A 62 -4.30 6.88 -9.10
C GLY A 62 -3.78 7.06 -7.67
N ILE A 63 -3.92 6.07 -6.78
CA ILE A 63 -3.47 6.15 -5.38
C ILE A 63 -1.96 6.40 -5.30
N GLY A 64 -1.15 5.58 -5.97
CA GLY A 64 0.31 5.71 -5.99
C GLY A 64 0.77 7.05 -6.58
N GLY A 65 0.10 7.50 -7.65
CA GLY A 65 0.36 8.81 -8.25
C GLY A 65 0.07 9.97 -7.28
N SER A 66 -1.09 9.94 -6.62
CA SER A 66 -1.46 10.94 -5.61
C SER A 66 -0.47 10.97 -4.44
N ILE A 67 -0.10 9.82 -3.89
CA ILE A 67 0.87 9.72 -2.79
C ILE A 67 2.23 10.28 -3.20
N ALA A 68 2.71 9.95 -4.41
CA ALA A 68 3.98 10.49 -4.90
C ALA A 68 3.95 12.02 -5.07
N SER A 69 2.82 12.58 -5.51
CA SER A 69 2.65 14.03 -5.61
C SER A 69 2.60 14.70 -4.23
N GLU A 70 1.79 14.16 -3.31
CA GLU A 70 1.62 14.70 -1.97
C GLU A 70 2.94 14.74 -1.19
N CYS A 71 3.74 13.67 -1.29
CA CYS A 71 5.06 13.62 -0.64
C CYS A 71 6.03 14.65 -1.22
N LYS A 72 6.02 14.85 -2.55
CA LYS A 72 6.83 15.90 -3.19
C LYS A 72 6.42 17.29 -2.72
N ASP A 73 5.12 17.54 -2.56
CA ASP A 73 4.63 18.83 -2.14
C ASP A 73 4.90 19.11 -0.65
N ALA A 74 4.87 18.09 0.22
CA ALA A 74 5.29 18.21 1.61
C ALA A 74 6.76 18.66 1.73
N VAL A 75 7.65 18.05 0.94
CA VAL A 75 9.06 18.45 0.89
C VAL A 75 9.23 19.90 0.41
N LYS A 76 8.48 20.32 -0.62
CA LYS A 76 8.54 21.71 -1.13
C LYS A 76 8.05 22.75 -0.13
N ARG A 77 7.05 22.40 0.69
CA ARG A 77 6.52 23.31 1.72
C ARG A 77 7.48 23.52 2.89
N GLY A 78 8.55 22.73 2.97
CA GLY A 78 9.48 22.78 4.09
C GLY A 78 8.87 22.21 5.37
N ASP A 79 7.87 21.32 5.24
CA ASP A 79 7.35 20.57 6.37
C ASP A 79 8.54 19.73 6.91
N ASP A 80 8.92 19.86 8.18
CA ASP A 80 10.04 19.12 8.83
C ASP A 80 9.71 17.63 9.05
N LEU A 81 8.92 17.07 8.13
CA LEU A 81 8.46 15.70 8.11
C LEU A 81 9.52 14.83 7.47
N ARG A 82 10.20 14.03 8.29
CA ARG A 82 10.99 12.90 7.80
C ARG A 82 10.02 11.88 7.21
N LEU A 83 9.96 11.78 5.88
CA LEU A 83 9.21 10.74 5.16
C LEU A 83 10.16 9.64 4.67
N PRO A 84 9.75 8.36 4.65
CA PRO A 84 10.53 7.31 4.01
C PRO A 84 10.60 7.52 2.50
N GLU A 85 11.66 7.04 1.87
CA GLU A 85 11.76 7.03 0.41
C GLU A 85 10.68 6.10 -0.17
N ILE A 86 9.84 6.59 -1.05
CA ILE A 86 8.83 5.77 -1.74
C ILE A 86 9.43 5.23 -3.03
N ARG A 87 9.49 3.90 -3.16
CA ARG A 87 9.83 3.21 -4.41
C ARG A 87 8.65 2.41 -4.91
N PHE A 88 8.34 2.59 -6.18
CA PHE A 88 7.35 1.75 -6.85
C PHE A 88 8.01 0.47 -7.38
N LEU A 89 7.30 -0.65 -7.24
CA LEU A 89 7.71 -1.93 -7.80
C LEU A 89 7.70 -1.83 -9.33
N GLU A 90 8.77 -2.32 -9.97
CA GLU A 90 8.89 -2.37 -11.42
C GLU A 90 8.15 -3.60 -11.95
N MET A 91 6.85 -3.42 -12.18
CA MET A 91 5.99 -4.46 -12.72
C MET A 91 4.79 -3.88 -13.48
N PRO A 92 4.31 -4.57 -14.53
CA PRO A 92 3.01 -4.25 -15.12
C PRO A 92 1.88 -4.54 -14.11
N VAL A 93 0.79 -3.77 -14.21
CA VAL A 93 -0.41 -3.93 -13.39
C VAL A 93 -1.60 -4.09 -14.32
N ASP A 94 -2.13 -5.30 -14.37
CA ASP A 94 -3.22 -5.71 -15.27
C ASP A 94 -4.59 -5.66 -14.59
N GLY A 95 -4.63 -5.52 -13.26
CA GLY A 95 -5.84 -5.52 -12.44
C GLY A 95 -6.30 -6.92 -12.04
N VAL A 96 -5.38 -7.89 -12.03
CA VAL A 96 -5.67 -9.31 -11.74
C VAL A 96 -5.07 -9.73 -10.39
N PRO A 97 -5.59 -10.79 -9.73
CA PRO A 97 -5.02 -11.32 -8.49
C PRO A 97 -3.52 -11.59 -8.54
N GLU A 98 -3.01 -11.99 -9.70
CA GLU A 98 -1.60 -12.29 -9.93
C GLU A 98 -0.70 -11.06 -9.74
N ASP A 99 -1.21 -9.84 -9.92
CA ASP A 99 -0.46 -8.61 -9.64
C ASP A 99 -0.14 -8.50 -8.15
N THR A 100 -1.10 -8.84 -7.28
CA THR A 100 -0.86 -8.87 -5.83
C THR A 100 0.21 -9.91 -5.47
N LEU A 101 0.14 -11.10 -6.04
CA LEU A 101 1.12 -12.16 -5.77
C LEU A 101 2.52 -11.75 -6.24
N LYS A 102 2.64 -11.21 -7.46
CA LYS A 102 3.92 -10.70 -8.00
C LYS A 102 4.49 -9.58 -7.13
N ALA A 103 3.65 -8.63 -6.69
CA ALA A 103 4.08 -7.53 -5.83
C ALA A 103 4.65 -8.04 -4.49
N VAL A 104 3.97 -9.00 -3.85
CA VAL A 104 4.42 -9.59 -2.58
C VAL A 104 5.73 -10.36 -2.76
N ARG A 105 5.90 -11.08 -3.88
CA ARG A 105 7.19 -11.74 -4.22
C ARG A 105 8.33 -10.74 -4.32
N GLN A 106 8.14 -9.65 -5.08
CA GLN A 106 9.17 -8.61 -5.23
C GLN A 106 9.47 -7.92 -3.89
N MET A 107 8.47 -7.68 -3.04
CA MET A 107 8.69 -7.13 -1.69
C MET A 107 9.54 -8.08 -0.84
N ARG A 108 9.26 -9.38 -0.89
CA ARG A 108 10.01 -10.42 -0.18
C ARG A 108 11.46 -10.50 -0.66
N GLU A 109 11.66 -10.52 -1.98
CA GLU A 109 12.99 -10.50 -2.61
C GLU A 109 13.77 -9.22 -2.28
N SER A 110 13.06 -8.10 -2.09
CA SER A 110 13.63 -6.81 -1.70
C SER A 110 13.96 -6.71 -0.19
N GLY A 111 13.69 -7.76 0.60
CA GLY A 111 14.00 -7.79 2.03
C GLY A 111 13.11 -6.88 2.88
N VAL A 112 11.87 -6.64 2.46
CA VAL A 112 10.86 -5.94 3.28
C VAL A 112 10.64 -6.68 4.61
N GLN A 113 10.68 -5.95 5.73
CA GLN A 113 10.52 -6.54 7.06
C GLN A 113 9.06 -6.60 7.54
N THR A 114 8.13 -5.88 6.90
CA THR A 114 6.68 -5.91 7.21
C THR A 114 5.89 -5.42 6.01
N ILE A 115 4.70 -5.99 5.77
CA ILE A 115 3.79 -5.53 4.71
C ILE A 115 2.50 -5.00 5.33
N VAL A 116 2.18 -3.73 5.08
CA VAL A 116 0.87 -3.15 5.36
C VAL A 116 -0.05 -3.45 4.16
N VAL A 117 -1.21 -4.02 4.44
CA VAL A 117 -2.18 -4.41 3.41
C VAL A 117 -3.45 -3.60 3.58
N LEU A 118 -3.79 -2.80 2.58
CA LEU A 118 -5.04 -2.08 2.47
C LEU A 118 -5.95 -2.81 1.48
N GLY A 119 -6.86 -3.64 2.01
CA GLY A 119 -7.72 -4.47 1.17
C GLY A 119 -8.89 -5.10 1.90
N GLY A 120 -9.52 -6.07 1.23
CA GLY A 120 -10.54 -6.95 1.80
C GLY A 120 -10.04 -8.39 1.91
N ASP A 121 -10.91 -9.31 2.30
CA ASP A 121 -10.55 -10.71 2.59
C ASP A 121 -9.82 -11.40 1.43
N GLY A 122 -10.26 -11.18 0.19
CA GLY A 122 -9.59 -11.72 -1.01
C GLY A 122 -8.13 -11.25 -1.14
N THR A 123 -7.88 -9.95 -0.91
CA THR A 123 -6.53 -9.38 -0.92
C THR A 123 -5.69 -9.91 0.24
N HIS A 124 -6.23 -9.88 1.46
CA HIS A 124 -5.52 -10.39 2.64
C HIS A 124 -5.15 -11.87 2.48
N ARG A 125 -6.04 -12.69 1.91
CA ARG A 125 -5.77 -14.10 1.63
C ARG A 125 -4.62 -14.29 0.62
N LEU A 126 -4.61 -13.52 -0.47
CA LEU A 126 -3.52 -13.59 -1.47
C LEU A 126 -2.18 -13.17 -0.87
N VAL A 127 -2.17 -12.08 -0.08
CA VAL A 127 -0.94 -11.62 0.58
C VAL A 127 -0.47 -12.63 1.62
N ALA A 128 -1.35 -13.14 2.47
CA ALA A 128 -1.01 -14.14 3.48
C ALA A 128 -0.49 -15.44 2.87
N HIS A 129 -0.98 -15.81 1.68
CA HIS A 129 -0.46 -16.97 0.95
C HIS A 129 0.97 -16.77 0.45
N GLU A 130 1.33 -15.57 0.02
CA GLU A 130 2.60 -15.28 -0.66
C GLU A 130 3.67 -14.63 0.24
N CYS A 131 3.30 -14.03 1.38
CA CYS A 131 4.24 -13.25 2.21
C CYS A 131 5.32 -14.06 2.91
N GLY A 132 5.21 -15.39 2.95
CA GLY A 132 6.11 -16.25 3.71
C GLY A 132 6.05 -15.91 5.20
N SER A 133 7.20 -15.63 5.82
CA SER A 133 7.30 -15.27 7.24
C SER A 133 7.22 -13.76 7.51
N ILE A 134 6.99 -12.93 6.49
CA ILE A 134 6.94 -11.47 6.66
C ILE A 134 5.67 -11.10 7.44
N PRO A 135 5.77 -10.40 8.59
CA PRO A 135 4.62 -9.92 9.33
C PRO A 135 3.69 -9.02 8.50
N LEU A 136 2.39 -9.16 8.72
CA LEU A 136 1.36 -8.37 8.03
C LEU A 136 0.66 -7.41 8.99
N VAL A 137 0.46 -6.17 8.53
CA VAL A 137 -0.44 -5.20 9.16
C VAL A 137 -1.66 -5.06 8.26
N CYS A 138 -2.73 -5.77 8.61
CA CYS A 138 -3.95 -5.83 7.82
C CYS A 138 -4.89 -4.66 8.19
N VAL A 139 -5.17 -3.80 7.21
CA VAL A 139 -6.08 -2.67 7.36
C VAL A 139 -7.28 -2.89 6.44
N SER A 140 -8.44 -3.14 7.06
CA SER A 140 -9.67 -3.38 6.31
C SER A 140 -10.11 -2.11 5.59
N THR A 141 -10.20 -2.19 4.26
CA THR A 141 -10.65 -1.10 3.39
C THR A 141 -11.91 -1.46 2.59
N GLY A 142 -12.57 -2.56 2.99
CA GLY A 142 -13.75 -3.13 2.37
C GLY A 142 -13.44 -4.37 1.53
N THR A 143 -14.45 -5.22 1.31
CA THR A 143 -14.36 -6.44 0.49
C THR A 143 -14.88 -6.19 -0.93
N ASN A 144 -14.30 -6.87 -1.91
CA ASN A 144 -14.84 -7.05 -3.26
C ASN A 144 -15.11 -8.54 -3.44
N ASN A 145 -16.21 -9.03 -2.87
CA ASN A 145 -16.66 -10.35 -3.26
C ASN A 145 -16.98 -10.27 -4.75
N ALA A 146 -16.46 -11.20 -5.56
CA ALA A 146 -17.02 -11.48 -6.88
C ALA A 146 -18.07 -12.55 -6.65
#